data_AF-A0A5B8UH66-F1
#
_entry.id   AF-A0A5B8UH66-F1
#
_cell.length_a   1.000
_cell.length_b   1.000
_cell.length_c   1.000
_cell.angle_alpha   90.00
_cell.angle_beta   90.00
_cell.angle_gamma   90.00
#
_symmetry.space_group_name_H-M   'P 1'
#
loop_
_entity.id
_entity.type
_entity.pdbx_description
1 polymer ?
#
loop_
_entity_poly.entity_id
_entity_poly.type
_entity_poly.pdbx_seq_one_letter_code
_entity_poly.pdbx_strand_id
1 'polypeptide(L)'
;MNYKFSFLAAATGLASLTLLLLSCEKDYVAPATPSTPAVSSASFVEQFDNVGDLSSKGWVFKNNSNPIGQNGWRQGRYEAASVMQFKFLAPEPFIGFPAYNASKSPNDFVSCDASCVNDANGIGGRGDISAWLISPSLPMKNGDKIIFYTRAINDANYPDYARDRMQVRANFLKGGTDVGSSPASTGNFDSLLLDINPAYIRNDPAGNTPAVPGYPRAWTRYTLTIANLPAAGVTNARFAFRYLGTDAGVFGGSTAANFPSVVGIDSLAFVHQ
;
A
#
# COMPACT_ATOMS: atom_id res chain seq x y z
N MET A 1 8.48 -79.96 -15.90
CA MET A 1 8.59 -80.30 -14.47
C MET A 1 7.17 -80.46 -13.93
N ASN A 2 6.91 -81.64 -13.34
CA ASN A 2 5.62 -82.19 -12.90
C ASN A 2 4.94 -81.30 -11.81
N TYR A 3 3.63 -81.31 -11.56
CA TYR A 3 2.76 -82.46 -11.28
C TYR A 3 1.26 -82.20 -11.53
N LYS A 4 0.56 -83.26 -11.94
CA LYS A 4 -0.90 -83.45 -11.85
C LYS A 4 -1.29 -83.80 -10.41
N PHE A 5 -2.48 -83.39 -9.95
CA PHE A 5 -3.27 -84.20 -9.03
C PHE A 5 -4.77 -84.03 -9.33
N SER A 6 -5.41 -85.16 -9.60
CA SER A 6 -6.86 -85.31 -9.71
C SER A 6 -7.37 -85.86 -8.38
N PHE A 7 -8.45 -85.31 -7.83
CA PHE A 7 -9.28 -86.02 -6.85
C PHE A 7 -10.75 -85.79 -7.18
N LEU A 8 -11.44 -86.91 -7.38
CA LEU A 8 -12.88 -87.02 -7.50
C LEU A 8 -13.40 -87.39 -6.11
N ALA A 9 -14.33 -86.61 -5.55
CA ALA A 9 -15.12 -87.02 -4.40
C ALA A 9 -16.53 -86.42 -4.55
N ALA A 10 -17.48 -87.30 -4.82
CA ALA A 10 -18.90 -86.99 -4.77
C ALA A 10 -19.35 -86.94 -3.30
N ALA A 11 -20.09 -85.91 -2.92
CA ALA A 11 -20.91 -85.92 -1.72
C ALA A 11 -22.13 -85.01 -1.90
N THR A 12 -23.29 -85.63 -1.80
CA THR A 12 -24.65 -85.09 -1.76
C THR A 12 -24.85 -84.07 -0.63
N GLY A 13 -25.60 -82.99 -0.86
CA GLY A 13 -26.10 -82.16 0.24
C GLY A 13 -26.77 -80.83 -0.12
N LEU A 14 -28.10 -80.83 -0.01
CA LEU A 14 -29.03 -79.73 0.31
C LEU A 14 -29.11 -78.47 -0.58
N ALA A 15 -30.36 -78.20 -0.98
CA ALA A 15 -30.84 -77.02 -1.65
C ALA A 15 -30.68 -75.74 -0.81
N SER A 16 -30.27 -74.66 -1.47
CA SER A 16 -30.63 -73.30 -1.08
C SER A 16 -31.01 -72.54 -2.34
N LEU A 17 -32.30 -72.31 -2.53
CA LEU A 17 -32.86 -71.52 -3.62
C LEU A 17 -32.63 -70.03 -3.27
N THR A 18 -31.55 -69.45 -3.78
CA THR A 18 -31.26 -68.03 -3.60
C THR A 18 -32.16 -67.21 -4.51
N LEU A 19 -33.21 -66.60 -3.96
CA LEU A 19 -34.05 -65.62 -4.65
C LEU A 19 -33.25 -64.32 -4.83
N LEU A 20 -32.79 -64.05 -6.06
CA LEU A 20 -32.23 -62.75 -6.44
C LEU A 20 -33.39 -61.78 -6.72
N LEU A 21 -33.75 -60.97 -5.72
CA LEU A 21 -34.60 -59.80 -5.93
C LEU A 21 -33.77 -58.70 -6.59
N LEU A 22 -33.94 -58.54 -7.91
CA LEU A 22 -33.44 -57.36 -8.63
C LEU A 22 -34.36 -56.17 -8.28
N SER A 23 -33.93 -55.38 -7.31
CA SER A 23 -34.48 -54.04 -7.05
C SER A 23 -33.90 -53.07 -8.09
N CYS A 24 -34.73 -52.59 -9.01
CA CYS A 24 -34.41 -51.40 -9.82
C CYS A 24 -34.69 -50.15 -8.98
N GLU A 25 -33.78 -49.76 -8.10
CA GLU A 25 -33.79 -48.39 -7.59
C GLU A 25 -33.11 -47.49 -8.62
N LYS A 26 -33.88 -46.56 -9.19
CA LYS A 26 -33.34 -45.47 -9.99
C LYS A 26 -32.57 -44.58 -9.03
N ASP A 27 -31.24 -44.54 -9.16
CA ASP A 27 -30.38 -43.66 -8.37
C ASP A 27 -30.94 -42.24 -8.38
N TYR A 28 -31.36 -41.74 -7.22
CA TYR A 28 -31.73 -40.35 -7.05
C TYR A 28 -30.44 -39.53 -7.12
N VAL A 29 -30.16 -38.97 -8.29
CA VAL A 29 -29.12 -37.95 -8.45
C VAL A 29 -29.67 -36.67 -7.82
N ALA A 30 -29.20 -36.35 -6.61
CA ALA A 30 -29.49 -35.08 -5.97
C ALA A 30 -29.16 -33.93 -6.95
N PRO A 31 -30.02 -32.91 -7.09
CA PRO A 31 -29.71 -31.74 -7.91
C PRO A 31 -28.37 -31.17 -7.45
N ALA A 32 -27.45 -30.92 -8.38
CA ALA A 32 -26.18 -30.29 -8.07
C ALA A 32 -26.46 -29.00 -7.29
N THR A 33 -26.01 -28.95 -6.04
CA THR A 33 -26.03 -27.71 -5.27
C THR A 33 -25.29 -26.67 -6.09
N PRO A 34 -25.86 -25.46 -6.33
CA PRO A 34 -25.11 -24.40 -6.96
C PRO A 34 -23.86 -24.18 -6.11
N SER A 35 -22.68 -24.47 -6.66
CA SER A 35 -21.43 -24.11 -6.00
C SER A 35 -21.47 -22.59 -5.86
N THR A 36 -21.60 -22.09 -4.62
CA THR A 36 -21.43 -20.66 -4.34
C THR A 36 -20.10 -20.26 -4.98
N PRO A 37 -20.09 -19.28 -5.91
CA PRO A 37 -18.83 -18.81 -6.47
C PRO A 37 -17.91 -18.45 -5.31
N ALA A 38 -16.68 -18.95 -5.32
CA ALA A 38 -15.68 -18.49 -4.37
C ALA A 38 -15.57 -16.97 -4.53
N VAL A 39 -16.10 -16.21 -3.58
CA VAL A 39 -15.92 -14.77 -3.55
C VAL A 39 -14.43 -14.56 -3.34
N SER A 40 -13.70 -14.20 -4.40
CA SER A 40 -12.33 -13.73 -4.27
C SER A 40 -12.37 -12.55 -3.31
N SER A 41 -11.72 -12.67 -2.15
CA SER A 41 -11.65 -11.56 -1.20
C SER A 41 -11.05 -10.35 -1.92
N ALA A 42 -11.70 -9.18 -1.82
CA ALA A 42 -11.14 -7.93 -2.33
C ALA A 42 -9.89 -7.47 -1.55
N SER A 43 -9.49 -8.22 -0.53
CA SER A 43 -8.26 -8.00 0.22
C SER A 43 -7.03 -8.18 -0.65
N PHE A 44 -6.03 -7.34 -0.44
CA PHE A 44 -4.72 -7.49 -1.08
C PHE A 44 -3.60 -7.02 -0.15
N VAL A 45 -2.39 -7.44 -0.48
CA VAL A 45 -1.16 -6.95 0.12
C VAL A 45 -0.27 -6.41 -0.99
N GLU A 46 0.32 -5.23 -0.78
CA GLU A 46 1.33 -4.64 -1.64
C GLU A 46 2.58 -4.34 -0.80
N GLN A 47 3.67 -5.04 -1.12
CA GLN A 47 4.97 -4.92 -0.47
C GLN A 47 5.88 -3.92 -1.21
N PHE A 48 5.48 -3.45 -2.40
CA PHE A 48 6.26 -2.50 -3.20
C PHE A 48 7.67 -2.98 -3.59
N ASP A 49 7.91 -4.30 -3.61
CA ASP A 49 9.12 -4.96 -4.15
C ASP A 49 9.50 -4.47 -5.57
N ASN A 50 8.50 -4.09 -6.37
CA ASN A 50 8.70 -3.48 -7.68
C ASN A 50 7.62 -2.43 -7.96
N VAL A 51 7.96 -1.16 -7.73
CA VAL A 51 7.04 -0.04 -7.96
C VAL A 51 6.71 0.14 -9.45
N GLY A 52 7.59 -0.32 -10.36
CA GLY A 52 7.37 -0.26 -11.81
C GLY A 52 6.15 -1.06 -12.29
N ASP A 53 5.78 -2.12 -11.56
CA ASP A 53 4.66 -2.97 -11.94
C ASP A 53 3.30 -2.43 -11.46
N LEU A 54 3.28 -1.45 -10.55
CA LEU A 54 2.04 -1.03 -9.88
C LEU A 54 0.98 -0.50 -10.85
N SER A 55 1.39 0.20 -11.92
CA SER A 55 0.46 0.68 -12.94
C SER A 55 -0.29 -0.47 -13.62
N SER A 56 0.37 -1.60 -13.88
CA SER A 56 -0.29 -2.81 -14.41
C SER A 56 -1.23 -3.46 -13.40
N LYS A 57 -1.00 -3.26 -12.10
CA LYS A 57 -1.88 -3.68 -11.00
C LYS A 57 -3.03 -2.68 -10.75
N GLY A 58 -3.12 -1.58 -11.51
CA GLY A 58 -4.22 -0.60 -11.44
C GLY A 58 -3.97 0.58 -10.49
N TRP A 59 -2.77 0.69 -9.92
CA TRP A 59 -2.34 1.88 -9.19
C TRP A 59 -2.17 3.07 -10.15
N VAL A 60 -2.36 4.28 -9.63
CA VAL A 60 -2.14 5.51 -10.40
C VAL A 60 -1.25 6.47 -9.63
N PHE A 61 -0.25 6.99 -10.31
CA PHE A 61 0.67 8.01 -9.82
C PHE A 61 0.27 9.36 -10.40
N LYS A 62 0.06 10.36 -9.56
CA LYS A 62 -0.17 11.74 -9.98
C LYS A 62 0.72 12.68 -9.18
N ASN A 63 1.36 13.63 -9.85
CA ASN A 63 2.05 14.72 -9.20
C ASN A 63 1.34 16.03 -9.60
N ASN A 64 0.71 16.68 -8.62
CA ASN A 64 0.05 17.98 -8.75
C ASN A 64 0.88 19.10 -8.11
N SER A 65 2.17 18.85 -7.83
CA SER A 65 3.07 19.84 -7.27
C SER A 65 3.29 21.01 -8.22
N ASN A 66 3.65 22.17 -7.67
CA ASN A 66 3.91 23.37 -8.44
C ASN A 66 5.13 24.13 -7.89
N PRO A 67 6.19 24.35 -8.70
CA PRO A 67 6.38 23.83 -10.06
C PRO A 67 6.49 22.30 -10.10
N ILE A 68 5.99 21.68 -11.17
CA ILE A 68 5.98 20.22 -11.31
C ILE A 68 7.40 19.65 -11.40
N GLY A 69 7.77 18.82 -10.42
CA GLY A 69 9.07 18.14 -10.39
C GLY A 69 9.12 16.88 -11.24
N GLN A 70 10.32 16.28 -11.30
CA GLN A 70 10.59 15.11 -12.13
C GLN A 70 9.92 13.83 -11.61
N ASN A 71 9.69 13.76 -10.29
CA ASN A 71 9.20 12.54 -9.63
C ASN A 71 7.91 12.78 -8.86
N GLY A 72 7.22 11.70 -8.52
CA GLY A 72 6.20 11.65 -7.48
C GLY A 72 6.56 10.55 -6.49
N TRP A 73 5.58 9.72 -6.15
CA TRP A 73 5.85 8.41 -5.59
C TRP A 73 6.63 7.55 -6.60
N ARG A 74 7.66 6.83 -6.11
CA ARG A 74 8.58 6.02 -6.92
C ARG A 74 9.20 4.90 -6.07
N GLN A 75 10.05 4.06 -6.67
CA GLN A 75 10.81 3.04 -5.93
C GLN A 75 11.55 3.65 -4.73
N GLY A 76 11.60 2.91 -3.64
CA GLY A 76 12.24 3.30 -2.39
C GLY A 76 13.64 3.84 -2.60
N ARG A 77 13.98 4.92 -1.90
CA ARG A 77 15.30 5.55 -1.96
C ARG A 77 16.13 5.11 -0.77
N TYR A 78 17.20 4.36 -1.03
CA TYR A 78 18.24 3.99 -0.08
C TYR A 78 19.55 3.82 -0.83
N GLU A 79 20.40 4.84 -0.78
CA GLU A 79 21.61 4.93 -1.61
C GLU A 79 22.74 5.54 -0.78
N ALA A 80 23.99 5.12 -1.04
CA ALA A 80 25.14 5.76 -0.40
C ALA A 80 25.24 7.23 -0.84
N ALA A 81 25.47 8.13 0.11
CA ALA A 81 25.68 9.54 -0.20
C ALA A 81 26.99 9.69 -1.00
N SER A 82 26.91 10.16 -2.25
CA SER A 82 28.05 10.21 -3.19
C SER A 82 29.01 11.40 -2.97
N VAL A 83 28.70 12.30 -2.03
CA VAL A 83 29.55 13.39 -1.55
C VAL A 83 29.21 13.69 -0.10
N MET A 84 30.15 14.29 0.67
CA MET A 84 29.78 15.00 1.90
C MET A 84 28.76 16.08 1.51
N GLN A 85 27.47 15.76 1.62
CA GLN A 85 26.44 16.70 1.24
C GLN A 85 26.57 17.90 2.20
N PHE A 86 26.57 19.10 1.64
CA PHE A 86 26.70 20.39 2.35
C PHE A 86 25.53 20.69 3.32
N LYS A 87 24.83 19.66 3.79
CA LYS A 87 23.60 19.69 4.56
C LYS A 87 23.61 18.67 5.71
N PHE A 88 24.76 18.24 6.23
CA PHE A 88 24.77 17.37 7.41
C PHE A 88 25.75 17.90 8.46
N LEU A 89 25.32 17.88 9.72
CA LEU A 89 26.17 18.25 10.86
C LEU A 89 27.17 17.14 11.22
N ALA A 90 27.02 15.96 10.62
CA ALA A 90 27.91 14.81 10.67
C ALA A 90 27.81 14.01 9.35
N PRO A 91 28.73 13.11 8.99
CA PRO A 91 28.60 12.31 7.78
C PRO A 91 27.35 11.41 7.85
N GLU A 92 26.32 11.72 7.06
CA GLU A 92 25.20 10.79 6.84
C GLU A 92 25.56 9.86 5.67
N PRO A 93 25.76 8.55 5.92
CA PRO A 93 26.30 7.65 4.90
C PRO A 93 25.30 7.31 3.79
N PHE A 94 24.01 7.56 4.00
CA PHE A 94 22.95 7.19 3.07
C PHE A 94 21.91 8.29 2.89
N ILE A 95 21.34 8.36 1.68
CA ILE A 95 20.13 9.13 1.39
C ILE A 95 18.93 8.18 1.52
N GLY A 96 17.97 8.54 2.37
CA GLY A 96 16.77 7.74 2.61
C GLY A 96 16.94 6.69 3.72
N PHE A 97 16.30 5.53 3.57
CA PHE A 97 16.29 4.46 4.57
C PHE A 97 15.90 3.12 3.93
N PRO A 98 16.30 1.98 4.52
CA PRO A 98 15.88 0.69 4.00
C PRO A 98 14.38 0.43 4.22
N ALA A 99 13.81 -0.42 3.37
CA ALA A 99 12.45 -0.96 3.47
C ALA A 99 12.14 -1.50 4.86
N TYR A 100 10.86 -1.51 5.23
CA TYR A 100 10.39 -2.18 6.44
C TYR A 100 10.49 -3.70 6.26
N ASN A 101 10.11 -4.20 5.08
CA ASN A 101 10.16 -5.61 4.74
C ASN A 101 10.82 -5.82 3.37
N ALA A 102 12.16 -5.88 3.35
CA ALA A 102 12.94 -6.13 2.15
C ALA A 102 12.89 -7.60 1.72
N SER A 103 12.57 -7.85 0.45
CA SER A 103 12.47 -9.19 -0.16
C SER A 103 13.64 -9.48 -1.10
N LYS A 104 13.99 -8.49 -1.93
CA LYS A 104 15.02 -8.50 -2.97
C LYS A 104 16.06 -7.40 -2.78
N SER A 105 15.64 -6.25 -2.26
CA SER A 105 16.46 -5.04 -2.16
C SER A 105 16.08 -4.22 -0.92
N PRO A 106 17.02 -3.50 -0.29
CA PRO A 106 16.65 -2.50 0.72
C PRO A 106 15.79 -1.35 0.16
N ASN A 107 15.64 -1.24 -1.16
CA ASN A 107 14.77 -0.29 -1.83
C ASN A 107 13.32 -0.78 -1.99
N ASP A 108 12.96 -1.98 -1.52
CA ASP A 108 11.62 -2.61 -1.65
C ASP A 108 10.55 -1.92 -0.79
N PHE A 109 10.27 -0.67 -1.11
CA PHE A 109 9.20 0.14 -0.56
C PHE A 109 8.85 1.22 -1.60
N VAL A 110 7.79 1.99 -1.39
CA VAL A 110 7.48 3.14 -2.24
C VAL A 110 7.81 4.43 -1.49
N SER A 111 8.44 5.40 -2.16
CA SER A 111 8.91 6.63 -1.52
C SER A 111 8.66 7.87 -2.35
N CYS A 112 8.75 9.01 -1.69
CA CYS A 112 8.55 10.34 -2.22
C CYS A 112 9.51 11.31 -1.49
N ASP A 113 9.91 12.41 -2.15
CA ASP A 113 10.80 13.41 -1.54
C ASP A 113 10.67 14.79 -2.22
N ALA A 114 11.61 15.68 -1.91
CA ALA A 114 11.71 17.04 -2.44
C ALA A 114 11.62 17.13 -3.99
N SER A 115 11.98 16.07 -4.72
CA SER A 115 11.94 16.07 -6.20
C SER A 115 10.53 16.04 -6.79
N CYS A 116 9.50 16.04 -5.96
CA CYS A 116 8.13 16.33 -6.37
C CYS A 116 7.96 17.75 -6.91
N VAL A 117 8.77 18.69 -6.45
CA VAL A 117 8.85 20.04 -6.98
C VAL A 117 10.09 20.19 -7.86
N ASN A 118 9.98 20.98 -8.93
CA ASN A 118 11.10 21.22 -9.83
C ASN A 118 12.21 22.02 -9.15
N ASP A 119 13.45 21.55 -9.25
CA ASP A 119 14.67 22.23 -8.80
C ASP A 119 15.52 22.82 -9.94
N ALA A 120 15.12 22.61 -11.20
CA ALA A 120 15.80 23.15 -12.37
C ALA A 120 15.47 24.64 -12.64
N ASN A 121 16.29 25.26 -13.49
CA ASN A 121 16.04 26.55 -14.15
C ASN A 121 15.89 27.79 -13.25
N GLY A 122 16.67 27.90 -12.17
CA GLY A 122 16.73 29.13 -11.37
C GLY A 122 15.48 29.41 -10.52
N ILE A 123 14.52 28.48 -10.48
CA ILE A 123 13.32 28.54 -9.63
C ILE A 123 13.65 28.20 -8.18
N GLY A 124 14.90 27.81 -7.91
CA GLY A 124 15.45 27.64 -6.56
C GLY A 124 14.81 26.50 -5.78
N GLY A 125 14.37 25.43 -6.47
CA GLY A 125 13.92 24.18 -5.87
C GLY A 125 12.90 24.34 -4.76
N ARG A 126 11.93 25.24 -4.96
CA ARG A 126 10.88 25.56 -3.99
C ARG A 126 9.50 25.60 -4.63
N GLY A 127 8.47 25.26 -3.86
CA GLY A 127 7.09 25.23 -4.30
C GLY A 127 6.20 24.35 -3.43
N ASP A 128 4.98 24.13 -3.88
CA ASP A 128 4.03 23.30 -3.16
C ASP A 128 4.08 21.87 -3.66
N ILE A 129 4.27 20.92 -2.73
CA ILE A 129 4.26 19.48 -3.00
C ILE A 129 2.84 18.93 -2.88
N SER A 130 2.44 18.11 -3.85
CA SER A 130 1.19 17.32 -3.83
C SER A 130 1.35 16.08 -4.72
N ALA A 131 1.93 15.02 -4.16
CA ALA A 131 2.18 13.76 -4.86
C ALA A 131 1.24 12.65 -4.36
N TRP A 132 0.57 11.98 -5.28
CA TRP A 132 -0.50 11.02 -5.04
C TRP A 132 -0.14 9.63 -5.53
N LEU A 133 -0.29 8.65 -4.65
CA LEU A 133 -0.28 7.23 -4.95
C LEU A 133 -1.70 6.70 -4.70
N ILE A 134 -2.40 6.40 -5.78
CA ILE A 134 -3.81 6.05 -5.77
C ILE A 134 -3.94 4.53 -5.93
N SER A 135 -4.66 3.87 -5.03
CA SER A 135 -4.91 2.43 -5.05
C SER A 135 -5.57 1.99 -6.35
N PRO A 136 -5.55 0.68 -6.70
CA PRO A 136 -6.48 0.09 -7.65
C PRO A 136 -7.94 0.41 -7.29
N SER A 137 -8.87 0.21 -8.22
CA SER A 137 -10.32 0.29 -7.91
C SER A 137 -10.73 -0.97 -7.18
N LEU A 138 -11.39 -0.84 -6.03
CA LEU A 138 -11.85 -1.98 -5.25
C LEU A 138 -13.20 -1.69 -4.57
N PRO A 139 -13.98 -2.74 -4.25
CA PRO A 139 -15.15 -2.58 -3.41
C PRO A 139 -14.74 -2.28 -1.96
N MET A 140 -15.50 -1.43 -1.27
CA MET A 140 -15.30 -1.10 0.14
C MET A 140 -16.61 -1.12 0.91
N LYS A 141 -16.57 -1.55 2.16
CA LYS A 141 -17.69 -1.47 3.10
C LYS A 141 -17.23 -1.04 4.49
N ASN A 142 -18.19 -0.69 5.34
CA ASN A 142 -17.91 -0.37 6.74
C ASN A 142 -17.24 -1.58 7.43
N GLY A 143 -16.14 -1.32 8.15
CA GLY A 143 -15.34 -2.35 8.82
C GLY A 143 -14.09 -2.78 8.06
N ASP A 144 -14.00 -2.52 6.75
CA ASP A 144 -12.78 -2.77 5.98
C ASP A 144 -11.60 -1.99 6.53
N LYS A 145 -10.37 -2.48 6.31
CA LYS A 145 -9.17 -1.88 6.88
C LYS A 145 -8.11 -1.56 5.84
N ILE A 146 -7.48 -0.40 6.00
CA ILE A 146 -6.22 -0.04 5.32
C ILE A 146 -5.12 -0.07 6.38
N ILE A 147 -4.14 -0.95 6.21
CA ILE A 147 -3.03 -1.15 7.14
C ILE A 147 -1.74 -0.90 6.39
N PHE A 148 -0.84 -0.07 6.91
CA PHE A 148 0.42 0.21 6.24
C PHE A 148 1.46 0.68 7.25
N TYR A 149 2.73 0.63 6.86
CA TYR A 149 3.83 1.25 7.59
C TYR A 149 4.28 2.49 6.85
N THR A 150 4.64 3.53 7.60
CA THR A 150 5.26 4.72 7.04
C THR A 150 6.33 5.29 7.95
N ARG A 151 7.29 6.00 7.36
CA ARG A 151 8.29 6.80 8.05
C ARG A 151 8.83 7.91 7.15
N ALA A 152 9.42 8.90 7.78
CA ALA A 152 10.37 9.84 7.19
C ALA A 152 11.81 9.43 7.54
N ILE A 153 12.78 10.14 6.95
CA ILE A 153 14.17 10.07 7.35
C ILE A 153 14.32 10.43 8.83
N ASN A 154 15.32 9.84 9.48
CA ASN A 154 15.79 10.33 10.76
C ASN A 154 16.69 11.56 10.53
N ASP A 155 16.15 12.75 10.78
CA ASP A 155 16.75 14.05 10.51
C ASP A 155 17.50 14.65 11.71
N ALA A 156 17.76 13.88 12.77
CA ALA A 156 18.39 14.38 14.01
C ALA A 156 19.79 15.01 13.79
N ASN A 157 20.50 14.60 12.73
CA ASN A 157 21.83 15.12 12.38
C ASN A 157 21.80 16.11 11.20
N TYR A 158 20.60 16.47 10.72
CA TYR A 158 20.44 17.41 9.62
C TYR A 158 20.49 18.83 10.23
N PRO A 159 21.14 19.81 9.57
CA PRO A 159 21.19 21.20 10.01
C PRO A 159 19.80 21.84 9.94
N ASP A 160 18.96 21.34 9.03
CA ASP A 160 17.59 21.75 8.82
C ASP A 160 16.64 20.59 9.14
N TYR A 161 15.76 20.80 10.11
CA TYR A 161 14.78 19.79 10.50
C TYR A 161 13.64 19.68 9.49
N ALA A 162 13.31 18.45 9.12
CA ALA A 162 12.26 18.15 8.17
C ALA A 162 10.87 18.25 8.79
N ARG A 163 9.88 18.55 7.97
CA ARG A 163 8.47 18.75 8.37
C ARG A 163 7.56 18.02 7.40
N ASP A 164 7.68 16.71 7.35
CA ASP A 164 6.93 15.91 6.39
C ASP A 164 5.46 15.80 6.79
N ARG A 165 4.56 15.76 5.80
CA ARG A 165 3.12 15.57 6.01
C ARG A 165 2.56 14.62 4.96
N MET A 166 1.66 13.75 5.40
CA MET A 166 0.95 12.84 4.51
C MET A 166 -0.51 12.72 4.90
N GLN A 167 -1.39 12.72 3.91
CA GLN A 167 -2.80 12.40 4.07
C GLN A 167 -3.11 11.04 3.45
N VAL A 168 -4.03 10.30 4.07
CA VAL A 168 -4.74 9.21 3.42
C VAL A 168 -6.15 9.69 3.12
N ARG A 169 -6.56 9.62 1.86
CA ARG A 169 -7.86 10.11 1.39
C ARG A 169 -8.57 9.03 0.59
N ALA A 170 -9.90 9.11 0.50
CA ALA A 170 -10.70 8.18 -0.28
C ALA A 170 -11.64 8.90 -1.25
N ASN A 171 -11.86 8.23 -2.38
CA ASN A 171 -12.93 8.49 -3.33
C ASN A 171 -13.88 7.29 -3.26
N PHE A 172 -15.02 7.45 -2.60
CA PHE A 172 -15.99 6.35 -2.42
C PHE A 172 -17.03 6.25 -3.53
N LEU A 173 -17.29 7.34 -4.26
CA LEU A 173 -18.50 7.46 -5.08
C LEU A 173 -18.24 7.56 -6.58
N LYS A 174 -16.99 7.76 -7.00
CA LYS A 174 -16.68 8.05 -8.41
C LYS A 174 -15.66 7.12 -9.06
N GLY A 175 -14.97 6.25 -8.30
CA GLY A 175 -14.00 5.26 -8.79
C GLY A 175 -12.81 5.75 -9.63
N GLY A 176 -12.84 7.00 -10.07
CA GLY A 176 -11.81 7.65 -10.87
C GLY A 176 -10.66 8.17 -10.04
N THR A 177 -9.68 8.71 -10.75
CA THR A 177 -8.38 9.14 -10.20
C THR A 177 -8.19 10.66 -10.32
N ASP A 178 -9.30 11.39 -10.35
CA ASP A 178 -9.28 12.86 -10.42
C ASP A 178 -8.98 13.43 -9.03
N VAL A 179 -7.80 14.04 -8.92
CA VAL A 179 -7.28 14.73 -7.74
C VAL A 179 -7.24 16.25 -7.94
N GLY A 180 -7.88 16.76 -9.00
CA GLY A 180 -7.80 18.15 -9.43
C GLY A 180 -6.51 18.47 -10.18
N SER A 181 -6.23 19.77 -10.34
CA SER A 181 -5.14 20.30 -11.19
C SER A 181 -4.17 21.24 -10.45
N SER A 182 -4.32 21.43 -9.14
CA SER A 182 -3.45 22.28 -8.32
C SER A 182 -2.90 21.56 -7.10
N PRO A 183 -1.80 22.06 -6.50
CA PRO A 183 -1.24 21.46 -5.29
C PRO A 183 -2.24 21.39 -4.14
N ALA A 184 -3.19 22.33 -4.03
CA ALA A 184 -4.20 22.38 -2.98
C ALA A 184 -5.40 21.45 -3.26
N SER A 185 -5.76 21.26 -4.53
CA SER A 185 -6.95 20.49 -4.92
C SER A 185 -6.88 19.00 -4.50
N THR A 186 -8.05 18.42 -4.24
CA THR A 186 -8.21 16.99 -3.89
C THR A 186 -9.10 16.23 -4.88
N GLY A 187 -9.71 16.92 -5.84
CA GLY A 187 -10.67 16.35 -6.77
C GLY A 187 -11.74 15.53 -6.04
N ASN A 188 -11.90 14.27 -6.46
CA ASN A 188 -12.87 13.34 -5.91
C ASN A 188 -12.37 12.60 -4.64
N PHE A 189 -11.15 12.85 -4.17
CA PHE A 189 -10.61 12.30 -2.92
C PHE A 189 -10.93 13.23 -1.74
N ASP A 190 -12.22 13.54 -1.58
CA ASP A 190 -12.76 14.50 -0.61
C ASP A 190 -12.84 13.94 0.82
N SER A 191 -12.88 12.62 0.98
CA SER A 191 -12.95 11.95 2.27
C SER A 191 -11.56 11.81 2.89
N LEU A 192 -11.28 12.53 3.97
CA LEU A 192 -10.02 12.43 4.72
C LEU A 192 -10.09 11.27 5.73
N LEU A 193 -9.21 10.29 5.60
CA LEU A 193 -9.12 9.13 6.49
C LEU A 193 -8.03 9.27 7.56
N LEU A 194 -6.92 9.94 7.21
CA LEU A 194 -5.80 10.20 8.10
C LEU A 194 -5.05 11.45 7.65
N ASP A 195 -4.54 12.23 8.60
CA ASP A 195 -3.62 13.34 8.36
C ASP A 195 -2.45 13.23 9.36
N ILE A 196 -1.28 12.82 8.87
CA ILE A 196 -0.06 12.68 9.67
C ILE A 196 0.70 13.99 9.63
N ASN A 197 1.02 14.53 10.82
CA ASN A 197 1.70 15.80 11.01
C ASN A 197 0.97 17.01 10.37
N PRO A 198 -0.33 17.24 10.68
CA PRO A 198 -1.12 18.28 10.04
C PRO A 198 -0.61 19.70 10.29
N ALA A 199 0.15 19.90 11.37
CA ALA A 199 0.72 21.18 11.78
C ALA A 199 2.17 21.41 11.30
N TYR A 200 2.72 20.52 10.45
CA TYR A 200 4.10 20.60 9.98
C TYR A 200 5.12 20.76 11.13
N ILE A 201 4.93 20.01 12.21
CA ILE A 201 5.87 19.92 13.33
C ILE A 201 7.15 19.24 12.83
N ARG A 202 8.31 19.62 13.38
CA ARG A 202 9.58 18.97 13.00
C ARG A 202 9.51 17.49 13.30
N ASN A 203 10.01 16.67 12.39
CA ASN A 203 10.03 15.21 12.55
C ASN A 203 10.86 14.80 13.77
N ASP A 204 11.98 15.48 14.03
CA ASP A 204 12.71 15.33 15.27
C ASP A 204 12.06 16.13 16.43
N PRO A 205 11.46 15.46 17.44
CA PRO A 205 10.87 16.12 18.59
C PRO A 205 11.88 16.85 19.47
N ALA A 206 13.17 16.50 19.44
CA ALA A 206 14.19 17.17 20.25
C ALA A 206 14.36 18.65 19.87
N GLY A 207 14.02 19.02 18.62
CA GLY A 207 14.02 20.38 18.12
C GLY A 207 12.70 21.15 18.32
N ASN A 208 11.71 20.59 19.02
CA ASN A 208 10.38 21.19 19.24
C ASN A 208 10.21 21.68 20.69
N THR A 209 9.52 22.83 20.86
CA THR A 209 9.24 23.42 22.19
C THR A 209 7.74 23.72 22.35
N PRO A 210 6.98 22.99 23.18
CA PRO A 210 7.39 21.77 23.89
C PRO A 210 7.70 20.63 22.91
N ALA A 211 8.37 19.58 23.38
CA ALA A 211 8.68 18.41 22.57
C ALA A 211 7.37 17.71 22.14
N VAL A 212 7.03 17.86 20.86
CA VAL A 212 5.85 17.25 20.21
C VAL A 212 6.36 16.46 19.00
N PRO A 213 5.91 15.22 18.76
CA PRO A 213 6.34 14.45 17.60
C PRO A 213 5.73 15.01 16.30
N GLY A 214 6.56 15.18 15.27
CA GLY A 214 6.13 15.40 13.89
C GLY A 214 5.86 14.08 13.15
N TYR A 215 6.29 13.98 11.90
CA TYR A 215 6.16 12.73 11.14
C TYR A 215 7.03 11.61 11.75
N PRO A 216 6.58 10.34 11.79
CA PRO A 216 7.36 9.26 12.36
C PRO A 216 8.73 9.08 11.68
N ARG A 217 9.80 8.96 12.48
CA ARG A 217 11.18 8.71 11.98
C ARG A 217 11.58 7.24 11.97
N ALA A 218 10.73 6.36 12.52
CA ALA A 218 10.84 4.91 12.45
C ALA A 218 9.58 4.34 11.79
N TRP A 219 9.70 3.18 11.14
CA TRP A 219 8.57 2.51 10.49
C TRP A 219 7.42 2.30 11.48
N THR A 220 6.35 3.07 11.29
CA THR A 220 5.21 3.10 12.20
C THR A 220 3.99 2.58 11.49
N ARG A 221 3.32 1.61 12.12
CA ARG A 221 2.10 1.00 11.60
C ARG A 221 0.90 1.91 11.84
N TYR A 222 0.10 2.11 10.81
CA TYR A 222 -1.24 2.68 10.89
C TYR A 222 -2.29 1.64 10.52
N THR A 223 -3.47 1.74 11.11
CA THR A 223 -4.65 0.93 10.76
C THR A 223 -5.85 1.86 10.72
N LEU A 224 -6.40 2.04 9.53
CA LEU A 224 -7.59 2.86 9.28
C LEU A 224 -8.78 1.93 9.06
N THR A 225 -9.88 2.17 9.77
CA THR A 225 -11.14 1.44 9.57
C THR A 225 -12.05 2.28 8.68
N ILE A 226 -12.54 1.71 7.59
CA ILE A 226 -13.53 2.33 6.72
C ILE A 226 -14.87 2.40 7.45
N ALA A 227 -15.49 3.57 7.42
CA ALA A 227 -16.75 3.86 8.07
C ALA A 227 -17.57 4.87 7.25
N ASN A 228 -18.82 5.11 7.66
CA ASN A 228 -19.74 6.09 7.07
C ASN A 228 -20.08 5.84 5.58
N LEU A 229 -19.99 4.59 5.13
CA LEU A 229 -20.50 4.18 3.83
C LEU A 229 -21.96 3.71 3.91
N PRO A 230 -22.71 3.72 2.79
CA PRO A 230 -23.99 3.02 2.69
C PRO A 230 -23.88 1.57 3.18
N ALA A 231 -24.95 1.02 3.74
CA ALA A 231 -24.96 -0.35 4.30
C ALA A 231 -24.56 -1.43 3.27
N ALA A 232 -24.89 -1.20 1.99
CA ALA A 232 -24.50 -2.09 0.88
C ALA A 232 -23.03 -1.99 0.47
N GLY A 233 -22.26 -1.05 1.05
CA GLY A 233 -20.92 -0.70 0.60
C GLY A 233 -20.91 0.06 -0.73
N VAL A 234 -19.73 0.17 -1.31
CA VAL A 234 -19.47 0.78 -2.62
C VAL A 234 -18.61 -0.18 -3.44
N THR A 235 -18.80 -0.21 -4.76
CA THR A 235 -18.14 -1.21 -5.63
C THR A 235 -16.88 -0.70 -6.31
N ASN A 236 -16.78 0.61 -6.53
CA ASN A 236 -15.68 1.26 -7.24
C ASN A 236 -15.12 2.41 -6.39
N ALA A 237 -14.47 2.06 -5.29
CA ALA A 237 -13.77 3.02 -4.45
C ALA A 237 -12.26 2.94 -4.64
N ARG A 238 -11.59 4.04 -4.27
CA ARG A 238 -10.13 4.12 -4.19
C ARG A 238 -9.74 4.85 -2.93
N PHE A 239 -8.62 4.46 -2.35
CA PHE A 239 -7.91 5.28 -1.39
C PHE A 239 -6.60 5.78 -2.01
N ALA A 240 -6.02 6.83 -1.45
CA ALA A 240 -4.78 7.39 -1.94
C ALA A 240 -3.93 7.93 -0.80
N PHE A 241 -2.62 7.78 -0.96
CA PHE A 241 -1.63 8.45 -0.15
C PHE A 241 -1.21 9.74 -0.85
N ARG A 242 -1.40 10.87 -0.18
CA ARG A 242 -0.98 12.18 -0.66
C ARG A 242 0.15 12.69 0.23
N TYR A 243 1.36 12.73 -0.30
CA TYR A 243 2.44 13.48 0.30
C TYR A 243 2.32 14.94 -0.10
N LEU A 244 2.41 15.85 0.87
CA LEU A 244 2.17 17.27 0.65
C LEU A 244 3.10 18.15 1.49
N GLY A 245 3.39 19.33 0.96
CA GLY A 245 4.20 20.36 1.62
C GLY A 245 3.86 21.72 1.04
N THR A 246 3.64 22.72 1.89
CA THR A 246 3.37 24.10 1.47
C THR A 246 4.65 24.90 1.56
N ASP A 247 4.98 25.68 0.53
CA ASP A 247 6.26 26.39 0.44
C ASP A 247 7.43 25.47 0.82
N ALA A 248 7.49 24.31 0.19
CA ALA A 248 8.46 23.25 0.43
C ALA A 248 9.50 23.19 -0.71
N GLY A 249 10.25 22.09 -0.79
CA GLY A 249 11.24 21.82 -1.83
C GLY A 249 12.65 21.66 -1.26
N VAL A 250 13.62 21.33 -2.12
CA VAL A 250 14.97 20.92 -1.66
C VAL A 250 15.70 22.01 -0.87
N PHE A 251 15.29 23.28 -0.97
CA PHE A 251 15.86 24.39 -0.20
C PHE A 251 14.94 24.93 0.92
N GLY A 252 13.89 24.20 1.28
CA GLY A 252 13.04 24.56 2.43
C GLY A 252 12.00 25.64 2.14
N GLY A 253 11.64 25.84 0.87
CA GLY A 253 10.71 26.89 0.46
C GLY A 253 11.36 28.26 0.25
N SER A 254 10.51 29.29 0.19
CA SER A 254 10.87 30.70 0.16
C SER A 254 11.35 31.21 1.52
N THR A 255 10.87 30.59 2.61
CA THR A 255 11.20 30.95 4.00
C THR A 255 12.30 30.10 4.62
N ALA A 256 12.83 29.10 3.89
CA ALA A 256 13.75 28.09 4.42
C ALA A 256 13.21 27.45 5.73
N ALA A 257 11.89 27.27 5.83
CA ALA A 257 11.25 26.79 7.06
C ALA A 257 10.65 25.38 6.90
N ASN A 258 10.34 24.96 5.67
CA ASN A 258 9.66 23.70 5.39
C ASN A 258 10.50 22.78 4.50
N PHE A 259 11.39 22.02 5.11
CA PHE A 259 12.24 21.06 4.42
C PHE A 259 11.53 19.70 4.30
N PRO A 260 11.21 19.23 3.08
CA PRO A 260 10.78 17.87 2.85
C PRO A 260 11.97 16.92 2.98
N SER A 261 11.75 15.74 3.55
CA SER A 261 12.75 14.66 3.53
C SER A 261 12.31 13.56 2.55
N VAL A 262 12.87 12.35 2.67
CA VAL A 262 12.29 11.17 2.03
C VAL A 262 11.21 10.63 2.95
N VAL A 263 10.01 10.39 2.42
CA VAL A 263 8.92 9.67 3.08
C VAL A 263 8.65 8.38 2.34
N GLY A 264 8.37 7.31 3.09
CA GLY A 264 8.18 5.97 2.54
C GLY A 264 6.92 5.30 3.07
N ILE A 265 6.32 4.44 2.26
CA ILE A 265 5.25 3.51 2.65
C ILE A 265 5.71 2.10 2.30
N ASP A 266 5.40 1.16 3.18
CA ASP A 266 5.68 -0.25 2.97
C ASP A 266 4.63 -1.15 3.65
N SER A 267 4.60 -2.43 3.27
CA SER A 267 3.74 -3.48 3.83
C SER A 267 2.28 -3.05 3.94
N LEU A 268 1.73 -2.57 2.82
CA LEU A 268 0.35 -2.18 2.72
C LEU A 268 -0.55 -3.41 2.63
N ALA A 269 -1.61 -3.44 3.41
CA ALA A 269 -2.70 -4.39 3.27
C ALA A 269 -4.04 -3.66 3.24
N PHE A 270 -4.88 -4.00 2.27
CA PHE A 270 -6.31 -3.76 2.36
C PHE A 270 -6.99 -5.06 2.80
N VAL A 271 -7.82 -4.99 3.83
CA VAL A 271 -8.57 -6.15 4.35
C VAL A 271 -10.06 -5.87 4.18
N HIS A 272 -10.68 -6.59 3.26
CA HIS A 272 -12.12 -6.63 3.09
C HIS A 272 -12.72 -7.59 4.12
N GLN A 273 -13.57 -7.07 5.01
CA GLN A 273 -14.28 -7.88 6.03
C GLN A 273 -15.50 -8.58 5.42
#